data_AF-A0AAW2CQQ7-F1
#
_entry.id   AF-A0AAW2CQQ7-F1
#
_cell.length_a   1.000
_cell.length_b   1.000
_cell.length_c   1.000
_cell.angle_alpha   90.00
_cell.angle_beta   90.00
_cell.angle_gamma   90.00
#
_symmetry.space_group_name_H-M   'P 1'
#
loop_
_entity.id
_entity.type
_entity.pdbx_description
1 polymer ?
#
loop_
_entity_poly.entity_id
_entity_poly.type
_entity_poly.pdbx_seq_one_letter_code
_entity_poly.pdbx_strand_id
1 'polypeptide(L)'
;MTSKNGVPVNPVLLPATILFWSPAFHSFVFPKGFMTPTMEDVFALLGLPPDGIICYPNMDKWETKKYELPNVTLTDFISSQCKSDSVSFQEECSFYLYWICKYLVNVSSTTSVAQFVPITKNLDSNVKVALAPFFLGHFYRSMYLYSTQPKNSHHGPLWFIQLWVYSYFPELAPSRKRSPTPHTYGQMWMLGRYVPAFSSVKRERPPKDFKPFREEEYGPEGFRLLKTSMTVDTNKDDIWASFLVP
;
A
#
# COMPACT_ATOMS: atom_id res chain seq x y z
N MET A 1 4.45 11.27 -0.72
CA MET A 1 4.89 9.92 -1.16
C MET A 1 5.86 10.08 -2.33
N THR A 2 7.04 9.43 -2.21
CA THR A 2 8.11 9.16 -3.21
C THR A 2 8.17 10.03 -4.50
N SER A 3 8.90 11.15 -4.49
CA SER A 3 9.07 11.96 -5.72
C SER A 3 10.20 11.53 -6.65
N LYS A 4 11.16 10.66 -6.26
CA LYS A 4 12.28 10.32 -7.18
C LYS A 4 12.84 8.89 -7.15
N ASN A 5 12.76 8.13 -6.05
CA ASN A 5 13.33 6.77 -5.99
C ASN A 5 12.29 5.77 -5.48
N GLY A 6 12.02 4.71 -6.25
CA GLY A 6 11.21 3.58 -5.78
C GLY A 6 11.90 2.83 -4.64
N VAL A 7 11.14 2.09 -3.83
CA VAL A 7 11.71 1.21 -2.79
C VAL A 7 12.63 0.20 -3.49
N PRO A 8 13.94 0.15 -3.17
CA PRO A 8 14.85 -0.77 -3.82
C PRO A 8 14.45 -2.20 -3.48
N VAL A 9 14.15 -3.00 -4.50
CA VAL A 9 13.68 -4.38 -4.34
C VAL A 9 14.87 -5.27 -3.96
N ASN A 10 14.74 -5.96 -2.84
CA ASN A 10 15.68 -6.99 -2.41
C ASN A 10 15.48 -8.24 -3.29
N PRO A 11 16.44 -8.56 -4.17
CA PRO A 11 16.28 -9.62 -5.17
C PRO A 11 16.27 -11.02 -4.56
N VAL A 12 16.61 -11.17 -3.28
CA VAL A 12 16.64 -12.47 -2.58
C VAL A 12 15.41 -12.61 -1.67
N LEU A 13 15.13 -11.58 -0.87
CA LEU A 13 14.06 -11.64 0.13
C LEU A 13 12.68 -11.75 -0.50
N LEU A 14 12.41 -10.95 -1.54
CA LEU A 14 11.09 -10.90 -2.15
C LEU A 14 10.71 -12.26 -2.78
N PRO A 15 11.54 -12.89 -3.65
CA PRO A 15 11.24 -14.23 -4.16
C PRO A 15 11.11 -15.28 -3.05
N ALA A 16 12.00 -15.26 -2.06
CA ALA A 16 11.93 -16.21 -0.94
C ALA A 16 10.63 -16.06 -0.13
N THR A 17 10.14 -14.84 0.06
CA THR A 17 8.87 -14.59 0.75
C THR A 17 7.68 -15.12 -0.07
N ILE A 18 7.70 -14.89 -1.38
CA ILE A 18 6.63 -15.33 -2.28
C ILE A 18 6.48 -16.86 -2.26
N LEU A 19 7.55 -17.63 -2.02
CA LEU A 19 7.46 -19.10 -1.87
C LEU A 19 6.58 -19.54 -0.70
N PHE A 20 6.39 -18.71 0.31
CA PHE A 20 5.50 -19.01 1.42
C PHE A 20 4.03 -18.70 1.10
N TRP A 21 3.72 -18.02 0.00
CA TRP A 21 2.36 -17.66 -0.34
C TRP A 21 1.52 -18.89 -0.72
N SER A 22 0.37 -19.05 -0.07
CA SER A 22 -0.64 -20.04 -0.44
C SER A 22 -1.84 -19.37 -1.10
N PRO A 23 -2.13 -19.63 -2.39
CA PRO A 23 -3.32 -19.13 -3.06
C PRO A 23 -4.61 -19.75 -2.52
N ALA A 24 -4.56 -20.90 -1.84
CA ALA A 24 -5.73 -21.53 -1.24
C ALA A 24 -6.21 -20.75 0.00
N PHE A 25 -5.28 -20.32 0.85
CA PHE A 25 -5.59 -19.60 2.09
C PHE A 25 -5.49 -18.09 1.97
N HIS A 26 -5.05 -17.57 0.81
CA HIS A 26 -4.73 -16.16 0.61
C HIS A 26 -3.84 -15.62 1.74
N SER A 27 -2.82 -16.39 2.12
CA SER A 27 -1.95 -16.09 3.26
C SER A 27 -0.55 -16.66 3.04
N PHE A 28 0.44 -16.09 3.69
CA PHE A 28 1.79 -16.65 3.79
C PHE A 28 1.84 -17.72 4.88
N VAL A 29 2.32 -18.90 4.51
CA VAL A 29 2.47 -20.08 5.38
C VAL A 29 3.91 -20.13 5.89
N PHE A 30 4.24 -19.23 6.82
CA PHE A 30 5.57 -19.26 7.42
C PHE A 30 5.70 -20.42 8.42
N PRO A 31 6.92 -20.86 8.76
CA PRO A 31 7.14 -21.84 9.83
C PRO A 31 6.56 -21.41 11.19
N LYS A 32 6.31 -20.11 11.37
CA LYS A 32 5.77 -19.49 12.59
C LYS A 32 4.23 -19.40 12.61
N GLY A 33 3.56 -19.86 11.56
CA GLY A 33 2.11 -19.77 11.40
C GLY A 33 1.68 -18.97 10.17
N PHE A 34 0.37 -18.97 9.92
CA PHE A 34 -0.24 -18.20 8.84
C PHE A 34 -0.18 -16.71 9.15
N MET A 35 0.26 -15.92 8.18
CA MET A 35 0.28 -14.46 8.28
C MET A 35 -0.10 -13.86 6.94
N THR A 36 -0.79 -12.72 6.96
CA THR A 36 -1.15 -12.03 5.73
C THR A 36 -1.26 -10.53 5.96
N PRO A 37 -0.98 -9.69 4.94
CA PRO A 37 -1.18 -8.26 5.09
C PRO A 37 -2.64 -7.87 5.35
N THR A 38 -2.82 -6.91 6.24
CA THR A 38 -4.12 -6.38 6.69
C THR A 38 -4.31 -4.92 6.27
N MET A 39 -5.51 -4.37 6.49
CA MET A 39 -5.75 -2.93 6.26
C MET A 39 -4.90 -2.06 7.19
N GLU A 40 -4.66 -2.52 8.43
CA GLU A 40 -3.75 -1.87 9.37
C GLU A 40 -2.35 -1.74 8.78
N ASP A 41 -1.82 -2.83 8.19
CA ASP A 41 -0.50 -2.83 7.58
C ASP A 41 -0.41 -1.81 6.44
N VAL A 42 -1.45 -1.74 5.60
CA VAL A 42 -1.52 -0.80 4.48
C VAL A 42 -1.55 0.65 4.99
N PHE A 43 -2.34 0.94 6.02
CA PHE A 43 -2.40 2.28 6.60
C PHE A 43 -1.09 2.66 7.31
N ALA A 44 -0.51 1.78 8.12
CA ALA A 44 0.73 2.04 8.85
C ALA A 44 1.94 2.20 7.92
N LEU A 45 2.04 1.38 6.87
CA LEU A 45 3.17 1.39 5.95
C LEU A 45 3.06 2.48 4.88
N LEU A 46 1.88 2.66 4.30
CA LEU A 46 1.68 3.51 3.13
C LEU A 46 0.96 4.81 3.44
N GLY A 47 0.25 4.88 4.57
CA GLY A 47 -0.58 6.01 4.93
C GLY A 47 -1.88 6.12 4.15
N LEU A 48 -2.32 5.05 3.50
CA LEU A 48 -3.58 5.04 2.74
C LEU A 48 -4.77 4.95 3.70
N PRO A 49 -5.78 5.84 3.59
CA PRO A 49 -6.91 5.86 4.50
C PRO A 49 -7.71 4.54 4.45
N PRO A 50 -8.03 3.94 5.61
CA PRO A 50 -8.90 2.77 5.71
C PRO A 50 -10.37 3.12 5.57
N ASP A 51 -10.74 4.38 5.78
CA ASP A 51 -12.11 4.84 5.86
C ASP A 51 -12.46 5.86 4.76
N GLY A 52 -13.76 5.98 4.50
CA GLY A 52 -14.30 6.73 3.36
C GLY A 52 -15.08 5.84 2.40
N ILE A 53 -15.41 6.38 1.23
CA ILE A 53 -16.13 5.64 0.18
C ILE A 53 -15.22 4.56 -0.38
N ILE A 54 -15.69 3.31 -0.34
CA ILE A 54 -14.95 2.19 -0.91
C ILE A 54 -14.97 2.33 -2.44
N CYS A 55 -13.78 2.34 -3.03
CA CYS A 55 -13.60 2.44 -4.48
C CYS A 55 -13.27 1.08 -5.06
N TYR A 56 -13.98 0.70 -6.13
CA TYR A 56 -13.62 -0.40 -7.00
C TYR A 56 -13.60 0.10 -8.45
N PRO A 57 -12.73 -0.48 -9.30
CA PRO A 57 -12.80 -0.24 -10.75
C PRO A 57 -14.24 -0.46 -11.25
N ASN A 58 -14.77 0.49 -12.04
CA ASN A 58 -16.11 0.43 -12.67
C ASN A 58 -17.34 0.53 -11.73
N MET A 59 -17.22 1.17 -10.58
CA MET A 59 -18.40 1.56 -9.77
C MET A 59 -19.26 2.63 -10.48
N ASP A 60 -20.59 2.60 -10.31
CA ASP A 60 -21.54 3.44 -11.06
C ASP A 60 -21.80 4.85 -10.47
N LYS A 61 -21.42 5.10 -9.22
CA LYS A 61 -21.74 6.35 -8.50
C LYS A 61 -20.53 7.24 -8.31
N TRP A 62 -20.26 8.14 -9.25
CA TRP A 62 -19.13 9.06 -9.16
C TRP A 62 -19.40 10.42 -9.80
N GLU A 63 -18.50 11.36 -9.50
CA GLU A 63 -18.39 12.69 -10.11
C GLU A 63 -18.66 12.66 -11.63
N THR A 64 -19.36 13.67 -12.14
CA THR A 64 -19.81 13.73 -13.54
C THR A 64 -18.89 14.54 -14.45
N LYS A 65 -18.00 15.36 -13.87
CA LYS A 65 -16.99 16.13 -14.63
C LYS A 65 -16.31 15.26 -15.69
N LYS A 66 -16.25 15.75 -16.93
CA LYS A 66 -15.63 15.01 -18.04
C LYS A 66 -14.10 15.05 -17.87
N TYR A 67 -13.48 13.87 -17.81
CA TYR A 67 -12.03 13.72 -17.86
C TYR A 67 -11.65 13.06 -19.19
N GLU A 68 -10.69 13.63 -19.90
CA GLU A 68 -10.23 13.10 -21.19
C GLU A 68 -8.94 12.33 -20.97
N LEU A 69 -8.99 11.00 -21.10
CA LEU A 69 -7.78 10.18 -20.91
C LEU A 69 -6.76 10.51 -22.02
N PRO A 70 -5.57 11.04 -21.67
CA PRO A 70 -4.51 11.32 -22.63
C PRO A 70 -4.08 10.06 -23.37
N ASN A 71 -3.98 10.13 -24.69
CA ASN A 71 -3.46 9.04 -25.52
C ASN A 71 -1.92 9.06 -25.54
N VAL A 72 -1.31 8.91 -24.38
CA VAL A 72 0.15 8.91 -24.18
C VAL A 72 0.54 7.81 -23.19
N THR A 73 1.83 7.48 -23.14
CA THR A 73 2.33 6.51 -22.17
C THR A 73 2.21 7.05 -20.74
N LEU A 74 2.11 6.16 -19.74
CA LEU A 74 2.07 6.59 -18.34
C LEU A 74 3.32 7.40 -17.94
N THR A 75 4.46 7.15 -18.56
CA THR A 75 5.71 7.90 -18.33
C THR A 75 5.66 9.31 -18.88
N ASP A 76 4.99 9.52 -20.00
CA ASP A 76 4.83 10.85 -20.64
C ASP A 76 3.57 11.58 -20.17
N PHE A 77 2.83 10.96 -19.26
CA PHE A 77 1.53 11.43 -18.80
C PHE A 77 1.63 12.79 -18.12
N ILE A 78 2.54 12.93 -17.16
CA ILE A 78 2.74 14.19 -16.42
C ILE A 78 3.24 15.30 -17.36
N SER A 79 4.25 15.03 -18.18
CA SER A 79 4.79 16.03 -19.11
C SER A 79 3.78 16.47 -20.18
N SER A 80 2.88 15.58 -20.59
CA SER A 80 1.81 15.91 -21.54
C SER A 80 0.71 16.81 -20.96
N GLN A 81 0.48 16.75 -19.65
CA GLN A 81 -0.64 17.42 -19.00
C GLN A 81 -0.25 18.73 -18.33
N CYS A 82 1.01 18.91 -17.92
CA CYS A 82 1.52 20.18 -17.36
C CYS A 82 1.53 21.29 -18.43
N LYS A 83 0.40 21.98 -18.60
CA LYS A 83 0.19 22.97 -19.67
C LYS A 83 -0.02 24.39 -19.14
N SER A 84 -0.26 24.56 -17.84
CA SER A 84 -0.61 25.83 -17.24
C SER A 84 0.17 26.13 -15.96
N ASP A 85 0.18 27.41 -15.56
CA ASP A 85 0.74 27.87 -14.28
C ASP A 85 -0.19 27.53 -13.09
N SER A 86 -1.49 27.27 -13.34
CA SER A 86 -2.47 26.84 -12.35
C SER A 86 -2.90 25.40 -12.56
N VAL A 87 -3.02 24.62 -11.49
CA VAL A 87 -3.44 23.21 -11.56
C VAL A 87 -4.92 23.12 -11.95
N SER A 88 -5.20 22.59 -13.12
CA SER A 88 -6.54 22.30 -13.62
C SER A 88 -7.07 20.95 -13.12
N PHE A 89 -8.39 20.76 -13.18
CA PHE A 89 -9.06 19.47 -12.96
C PHE A 89 -8.41 18.31 -13.73
N GLN A 90 -8.04 18.58 -14.99
CA GLN A 90 -7.41 17.62 -15.88
C GLN A 90 -6.00 17.25 -15.40
N GLU A 91 -5.21 18.23 -14.95
CA GLU A 91 -3.87 18.00 -14.40
C GLU A 91 -3.92 17.24 -13.08
N GLU A 92 -4.84 17.61 -12.18
CA GLU A 92 -5.02 16.95 -10.88
C GLU A 92 -5.48 15.49 -11.03
N CYS A 93 -6.52 15.25 -11.83
CA CYS A 93 -6.96 13.89 -12.14
C CYS A 93 -5.84 13.07 -12.80
N SER A 94 -5.02 13.69 -13.64
CA SER A 94 -3.91 13.00 -14.31
C SER A 94 -2.77 12.66 -13.34
N PHE A 95 -2.50 13.54 -12.38
CA PHE A 95 -1.56 13.28 -11.30
C PHE A 95 -2.02 12.10 -10.44
N TYR A 96 -3.28 12.08 -9.99
CA TYR A 96 -3.82 10.95 -9.22
C TYR A 96 -3.79 9.66 -10.03
N LEU A 97 -4.09 9.72 -11.33
CA LEU A 97 -4.07 8.55 -12.18
C LEU A 97 -2.67 7.98 -12.31
N TYR A 98 -1.69 8.85 -12.55
CA TYR A 98 -0.28 8.49 -12.54
C TYR A 98 0.13 7.88 -11.21
N TRP A 99 -0.25 8.51 -10.11
CA TRP A 99 0.11 8.07 -8.76
C TRP A 99 -0.44 6.68 -8.43
N ILE A 100 -1.74 6.44 -8.68
CA ILE A 100 -2.39 5.14 -8.49
C ILE A 100 -1.70 4.09 -9.38
N CYS A 101 -1.62 4.34 -10.69
CA CYS A 101 -1.12 3.36 -11.65
C CYS A 101 0.36 3.04 -11.43
N LYS A 102 1.19 4.05 -11.18
CA LYS A 102 2.64 3.87 -11.04
C LYS A 102 3.04 3.33 -9.67
N TYR A 103 2.47 3.87 -8.59
CA TYR A 103 2.94 3.61 -7.23
C TYR A 103 2.04 2.66 -6.44
N LEU A 104 0.73 2.58 -6.71
CA LEU A 104 -0.17 1.71 -5.95
C LEU A 104 -0.39 0.36 -6.61
N VAL A 105 -0.80 0.33 -7.88
CA VAL A 105 -1.19 -0.92 -8.56
C VAL A 105 -0.12 -1.46 -9.51
N ASN A 106 0.84 -0.64 -9.91
CA ASN A 106 1.89 -0.96 -10.88
C ASN A 106 1.33 -1.48 -12.22
N VAL A 107 0.52 -0.63 -12.86
CA VAL A 107 -0.18 -0.87 -14.12
C VAL A 107 0.25 0.18 -15.15
N SER A 108 0.45 -0.23 -16.40
CA SER A 108 0.89 0.66 -17.49
C SER A 108 0.03 0.59 -18.76
N SER A 109 -0.86 -0.40 -18.88
CA SER A 109 -1.78 -0.55 -20.02
C SER A 109 -2.85 0.55 -20.00
N THR A 110 -3.07 1.23 -21.12
CA THR A 110 -4.11 2.27 -21.28
C THR A 110 -5.51 1.78 -20.89
N THR A 111 -5.91 0.58 -21.31
CA THR A 111 -7.18 -0.05 -20.92
C THR A 111 -7.28 -0.25 -19.41
N SER A 112 -6.18 -0.67 -18.79
CA SER A 112 -6.12 -0.90 -17.35
C SER A 112 -5.99 0.40 -16.55
N VAL A 113 -5.53 1.49 -17.17
CA VAL A 113 -5.48 2.82 -16.57
C VAL A 113 -6.88 3.44 -16.53
N ALA A 114 -7.67 3.28 -17.61
CA ALA A 114 -9.01 3.86 -17.73
C ALA A 114 -9.96 3.46 -16.58
N GLN A 115 -9.81 2.25 -16.04
CA GLN A 115 -10.64 1.73 -14.95
C GLN A 115 -10.49 2.52 -13.63
N PHE A 116 -9.41 3.30 -13.48
CA PHE A 116 -9.12 4.09 -12.28
C PHE A 116 -9.55 5.56 -12.40
N VAL A 117 -9.95 6.01 -13.59
CA VAL A 117 -10.44 7.39 -13.81
C VAL A 117 -11.57 7.79 -12.85
N PRO A 118 -12.55 6.92 -12.53
CA PRO A 118 -13.57 7.30 -11.56
C PRO A 118 -12.98 7.63 -10.18
N ILE A 119 -11.95 6.90 -9.73
CA ILE A 119 -11.30 7.13 -8.44
C ILE A 119 -10.63 8.51 -8.41
N THR A 120 -9.94 8.90 -9.49
CA THR A 120 -9.20 10.17 -9.56
C THR A 120 -10.12 11.39 -9.52
N LYS A 121 -11.29 11.30 -10.17
CA LYS A 121 -12.30 12.36 -10.17
C LYS A 121 -12.88 12.63 -8.77
N ASN A 122 -12.96 11.60 -7.93
CA ASN A 122 -13.45 11.74 -6.56
C ASN A 122 -12.39 12.30 -5.61
N LEU A 123 -11.13 11.92 -5.84
CA LEU A 123 -10.00 12.52 -5.13
C LEU A 123 -9.94 14.03 -5.39
N ASP A 124 -10.11 14.47 -6.64
CA ASP A 124 -10.22 15.90 -7.01
C ASP A 124 -11.40 16.60 -6.31
N SER A 125 -12.52 15.89 -6.16
CA SER A 125 -13.73 16.44 -5.52
C SER A 125 -13.65 16.45 -3.98
N ASN A 126 -12.46 16.20 -3.41
CA ASN A 126 -12.21 16.10 -1.96
C ASN A 126 -13.10 15.06 -1.26
N VAL A 127 -13.55 14.05 -2.00
CA VAL A 127 -14.30 12.93 -1.42
C VAL A 127 -13.32 12.06 -0.66
N LYS A 128 -13.64 11.75 0.59
CA LYS A 128 -12.85 10.81 1.38
C LYS A 128 -13.00 9.40 0.79
N VAL A 129 -11.94 8.90 0.19
CA VAL A 129 -11.89 7.57 -0.43
C VAL A 129 -11.10 6.61 0.44
N ALA A 130 -11.66 5.42 0.70
CA ALA A 130 -10.97 4.35 1.42
C ALA A 130 -9.97 3.64 0.49
N LEU A 131 -8.74 4.18 0.38
CA LEU A 131 -7.71 3.65 -0.52
C LEU A 131 -7.01 2.40 0.02
N ALA A 132 -6.99 2.17 1.34
CA ALA A 132 -6.38 0.96 1.89
C ALA A 132 -7.08 -0.34 1.46
N PRO A 133 -8.43 -0.49 1.57
CA PRO A 133 -9.10 -1.70 1.08
C PRO A 133 -8.96 -1.88 -0.44
N PHE A 134 -8.97 -0.79 -1.21
CA PHE A 134 -8.70 -0.82 -2.66
C PHE A 134 -7.31 -1.39 -2.96
N PHE A 135 -6.27 -0.86 -2.32
CA PHE A 135 -4.89 -1.32 -2.49
C PHE A 135 -4.74 -2.78 -2.05
N LEU A 136 -5.32 -3.14 -0.91
CA LEU A 136 -5.24 -4.49 -0.35
C LEU A 136 -5.91 -5.51 -1.27
N GLY A 137 -7.09 -5.20 -1.82
CA GLY A 137 -7.76 -6.05 -2.81
C GLY A 137 -6.91 -6.26 -4.07
N HIS A 138 -6.29 -5.20 -4.58
CA HIS A 138 -5.33 -5.31 -5.70
C HIS A 138 -4.11 -6.15 -5.35
N PHE A 139 -3.57 -6.00 -4.14
CA PHE A 139 -2.45 -6.81 -3.65
C PHE A 139 -2.80 -8.31 -3.65
N TYR A 140 -3.93 -8.68 -3.04
CA TYR A 140 -4.39 -10.08 -3.01
C TYR A 140 -4.64 -10.65 -4.40
N ARG A 141 -5.27 -9.86 -5.29
CA ARG A 141 -5.49 -10.24 -6.69
C ARG A 141 -4.17 -10.48 -7.42
N SER A 142 -3.18 -9.61 -7.24
CA SER A 142 -1.84 -9.77 -7.81
C SER A 142 -1.19 -11.05 -7.28
N MET A 143 -1.21 -11.31 -5.97
CA MET A 143 -0.63 -12.53 -5.39
C MET A 143 -1.29 -13.81 -5.92
N TYR A 144 -2.62 -13.82 -6.03
CA TYR A 144 -3.34 -14.93 -6.64
C TYR A 144 -2.90 -15.18 -8.08
N LEU A 145 -2.77 -14.12 -8.90
CA LEU A 145 -2.29 -14.24 -10.28
C LEU A 145 -0.86 -14.76 -10.32
N TYR A 146 0.05 -14.22 -9.50
CA TYR A 146 1.44 -14.65 -9.47
C TYR A 146 1.58 -16.16 -9.23
N SER A 147 0.73 -16.74 -8.39
CA SER A 147 0.79 -18.17 -8.06
C SER A 147 0.01 -19.08 -9.00
N THR A 148 -1.06 -18.60 -9.63
CA THR A 148 -1.94 -19.43 -10.48
C THR A 148 -1.72 -19.21 -11.98
N GLN A 149 -1.24 -18.04 -12.38
CA GLN A 149 -1.06 -17.61 -13.78
C GLN A 149 0.23 -16.78 -13.95
N PRO A 150 1.42 -17.34 -13.63
CA PRO A 150 2.68 -16.59 -13.60
C PRO A 150 3.04 -15.94 -14.94
N LYS A 151 2.66 -16.54 -16.07
CA LYS A 151 2.89 -15.99 -17.42
C LYS A 151 2.11 -14.71 -17.72
N ASN A 152 1.03 -14.46 -16.98
CA ASN A 152 0.19 -13.27 -17.12
C ASN A 152 0.40 -12.27 -15.95
N SER A 153 1.34 -12.57 -15.05
CA SER A 153 1.54 -11.88 -13.78
C SER A 153 2.74 -10.96 -13.84
N HIS A 154 2.60 -9.88 -14.59
CA HIS A 154 3.64 -8.84 -14.69
C HIS A 154 3.35 -7.62 -13.81
N HIS A 155 2.25 -7.64 -13.04
CA HIS A 155 1.66 -6.43 -12.45
C HIS A 155 1.29 -6.62 -10.97
N GLY A 156 1.66 -5.64 -10.15
CA GLY A 156 1.28 -5.58 -8.74
C GLY A 156 2.32 -4.91 -7.83
N PRO A 157 1.91 -4.46 -6.63
CA PRO A 157 2.79 -3.80 -5.67
C PRO A 157 3.63 -4.82 -4.87
N LEU A 158 4.40 -5.68 -5.54
CA LEU A 158 5.23 -6.69 -4.83
C LEU A 158 6.23 -6.06 -3.84
N TRP A 159 6.64 -4.81 -4.08
CA TRP A 159 7.45 -4.02 -3.16
C TRP A 159 6.82 -3.87 -1.77
N PHE A 160 5.49 -3.95 -1.66
CA PHE A 160 4.77 -3.89 -0.39
C PHE A 160 5.07 -5.11 0.50
N ILE A 161 5.22 -6.30 -0.10
CA ILE A 161 5.60 -7.53 0.64
C ILE A 161 6.90 -7.30 1.40
N GLN A 162 7.86 -6.66 0.76
CA GLN A 162 9.15 -6.37 1.38
C GLN A 162 9.01 -5.44 2.59
N LEU A 163 8.24 -4.35 2.47
CA LEU A 163 8.00 -3.44 3.59
C LEU A 163 7.26 -4.12 4.75
N TRP A 164 6.30 -4.96 4.41
CA TRP A 164 5.55 -5.77 5.36
C TRP A 164 6.49 -6.75 6.09
N VAL A 165 7.29 -7.53 5.34
CA VAL A 165 8.27 -8.45 5.91
C VAL A 165 9.28 -7.73 6.80
N TYR A 166 9.77 -6.55 6.41
CA TYR A 166 10.68 -5.78 7.28
C TYR A 166 10.07 -5.36 8.60
N SER A 167 8.76 -5.14 8.62
CA SER A 167 8.05 -4.74 9.84
C SER A 167 7.81 -5.94 10.75
N TYR A 168 7.44 -7.09 10.18
CA TYR A 168 7.18 -8.31 10.92
C TYR A 168 8.43 -9.15 11.20
N PHE A 169 9.51 -9.00 10.45
CA PHE A 169 10.75 -9.76 10.66
C PHE A 169 11.91 -8.78 10.74
N PRO A 170 12.06 -8.07 11.89
CA PRO A 170 13.11 -7.07 12.07
C PRO A 170 14.51 -7.61 11.83
N GLU A 171 14.73 -8.92 12.00
CA GLU A 171 16.00 -9.59 11.71
C GLU A 171 16.36 -9.57 10.22
N LEU A 172 15.35 -9.51 9.34
CA LEU A 172 15.50 -9.41 7.89
C LEU A 172 15.53 -7.94 7.42
N ALA A 173 15.16 -7.02 8.29
CA ALA A 173 15.08 -5.62 7.97
C ALA A 173 16.47 -5.00 7.88
N PRO A 174 16.69 -4.08 6.92
CA PRO A 174 17.98 -3.45 6.79
C PRO A 174 18.25 -2.53 7.98
N SER A 175 19.53 -2.31 8.32
CA SER A 175 19.89 -1.44 9.46
C SER A 175 19.25 -0.05 9.30
N ARG A 176 18.49 0.37 10.33
CA ARG A 176 17.82 1.67 10.35
C ARG A 176 18.85 2.78 10.14
N LYS A 177 18.75 3.51 9.02
CA LYS A 177 19.38 4.83 8.93
C LYS A 177 18.43 5.82 9.59
N ARG A 178 18.97 6.67 10.47
CA ARG A 178 18.20 7.78 11.07
C ARG A 178 17.77 8.73 9.94
N SER A 179 16.56 8.54 9.43
CA SER A 179 15.84 9.61 8.74
C SER A 179 15.38 10.62 9.79
N PRO A 180 15.42 11.94 9.54
CA PRO A 180 14.65 12.87 10.34
C PRO A 180 13.17 12.48 10.19
N THR A 181 12.54 12.06 11.29
CA THR A 181 11.09 11.81 11.48
C THR A 181 10.32 11.26 10.26
N PRO A 182 10.28 9.93 10.04
CA PRO A 182 9.50 9.34 8.95
C PRO A 182 7.98 9.54 9.16
N HIS A 183 7.26 9.87 8.09
CA HIS A 183 5.80 10.04 8.11
C HIS A 183 5.04 8.71 8.12
N THR A 184 5.66 7.61 7.65
CA THR A 184 5.09 6.26 7.70
C THR A 184 6.18 5.23 8.01
N TYR A 185 5.80 4.05 8.49
CA TYR A 185 6.74 2.95 8.72
C TYR A 185 7.44 2.50 7.44
N GLY A 186 6.77 2.57 6.28
CA GLY A 186 7.39 2.27 4.99
C GLY A 186 8.59 3.17 4.68
N GLN A 187 8.55 4.45 5.09
CA GLN A 187 9.66 5.38 4.87
C GLN A 187 10.93 5.01 5.65
N MET A 188 10.79 4.35 6.80
CA MET A 188 11.94 3.90 7.61
C MET A 188 12.84 2.93 6.84
N TRP A 189 12.25 2.08 6.01
CA TRP A 189 12.95 0.98 5.37
C TRP A 189 13.54 1.34 4.00
N MET A 190 13.18 2.49 3.43
CA MET A 190 13.61 2.89 2.08
C MET A 190 15.12 3.17 1.93
N LEU A 191 15.84 3.44 3.02
CA LEU A 191 17.24 3.89 2.99
C LEU A 191 18.25 2.85 3.50
N GLY A 192 17.77 1.66 3.86
CA GLY A 192 18.59 0.62 4.47
C GLY A 192 19.46 -0.17 3.47
N ARG A 193 20.59 -0.72 3.93
CA ARG A 193 21.43 -1.66 3.15
C ARG A 193 21.02 -3.11 3.48
N TYR A 194 21.00 -3.99 2.48
CA TYR A 194 20.51 -5.38 2.57
C TYR A 194 21.25 -6.25 3.61
N VAL A 195 20.52 -7.11 4.32
CA VAL A 195 20.96 -8.04 5.40
C VAL A 195 20.27 -9.41 5.15
N PRO A 196 20.80 -10.58 5.59
CA PRO A 196 20.63 -11.85 4.87
C PRO A 196 19.36 -12.66 5.21
N ALA A 197 19.29 -13.87 4.62
CA ALA A 197 18.17 -14.77 4.43
C ALA A 197 17.36 -15.20 5.69
N PHE A 198 16.14 -15.72 5.43
CA PHE A 198 15.19 -16.32 6.40
C PHE A 198 15.80 -17.37 7.35
N SER A 199 16.97 -17.95 7.03
CA SER A 199 17.69 -18.88 7.91
C SER A 199 18.15 -18.24 9.23
N SER A 200 18.23 -16.91 9.31
CA SER A 200 18.64 -16.15 10.49
C SER A 200 17.49 -15.84 11.47
N VAL A 201 16.24 -16.14 11.09
CA VAL A 201 15.05 -15.80 11.88
C VAL A 201 14.84 -16.84 12.99
N LYS A 202 14.75 -16.41 14.25
CA LYS A 202 14.49 -17.29 15.42
C LYS A 202 13.16 -18.03 15.27
N ARG A 203 13.06 -19.29 15.72
CA ARG A 203 11.85 -20.12 15.53
C ARG A 203 10.65 -19.67 16.39
N GLU A 204 10.88 -19.15 17.58
CA GLU A 204 9.83 -18.68 18.48
C GLU A 204 9.52 -17.21 18.23
N ARG A 205 8.24 -16.84 18.39
CA ARG A 205 7.76 -15.47 18.18
C ARG A 205 6.81 -15.06 19.31
N PRO A 206 7.23 -14.14 20.21
CA PRO A 206 6.37 -13.65 21.28
C PRO A 206 5.19 -12.82 20.72
N PRO A 207 4.06 -12.70 21.46
CA PRO A 207 2.86 -11.96 21.02
C PRO A 207 3.12 -10.52 20.55
N LYS A 208 4.10 -9.83 21.16
CA LYS A 208 4.49 -8.46 20.78
C LYS A 208 4.99 -8.35 19.34
N ASP A 209 5.58 -9.40 18.79
CA ASP A 209 6.15 -9.40 17.44
C ASP A 209 5.06 -9.60 16.37
N PHE A 210 3.80 -9.87 16.75
CA PHE A 210 2.64 -9.88 15.85
C PHE A 210 1.96 -8.52 15.71
N LYS A 211 2.41 -7.51 16.49
CA LYS A 211 1.88 -6.15 16.43
C LYS A 211 3.02 -5.15 16.22
N PRO A 212 3.66 -5.13 15.03
CA PRO A 212 4.87 -4.35 14.78
C PRO A 212 4.66 -2.83 14.83
N PHE A 213 3.41 -2.37 14.76
CA PHE A 213 3.05 -0.95 14.80
C PHE A 213 2.47 -0.51 16.15
N ARG A 214 2.48 -1.38 17.18
CA ARG A 214 1.86 -1.14 18.49
C ARG A 214 2.39 0.09 19.23
N GLU A 215 3.65 0.46 19.00
CA GLU A 215 4.25 1.64 19.64
C GLU A 215 3.80 2.95 18.96
N GLU A 216 3.19 2.86 17.76
CA GLU A 216 2.58 3.96 16.98
C GLU A 216 3.48 5.22 16.87
N GLU A 217 4.80 5.02 16.94
CA GLU A 217 5.79 6.10 16.93
C GLU A 217 5.77 6.90 15.62
N TYR A 218 5.32 6.25 14.53
CA TYR A 218 5.32 6.76 13.18
C TYR A 218 3.98 6.43 12.49
N GLY A 219 3.62 7.18 11.46
CA GLY A 219 2.38 6.98 10.72
C GLY A 219 1.56 8.26 10.54
N PRO A 220 0.52 8.20 9.69
CA PRO A 220 -0.40 9.31 9.48
C PRO A 220 -0.98 9.84 10.79
N GLU A 221 -1.43 11.10 10.78
CA GLU A 221 -2.03 11.70 11.97
C GLU A 221 -3.21 10.88 12.51
N GLY A 222 -4.07 10.35 11.64
CA GLY A 222 -5.15 9.44 12.04
C GLY A 222 -4.67 8.14 12.71
N PHE A 223 -3.47 7.65 12.38
CA PHE A 223 -2.85 6.49 13.04
C PHE A 223 -2.36 6.86 14.44
N ARG A 224 -1.74 8.04 14.59
CA ARG A 224 -1.21 8.54 15.87
C ARG A 224 -2.29 9.09 16.81
N LEU A 225 -3.41 9.58 16.29
CA LEU A 225 -4.53 10.11 17.07
C LEU A 225 -5.33 9.01 17.79
N LEU A 226 -5.25 7.76 17.33
CA LEU A 226 -5.79 6.59 18.05
C LEU A 226 -5.20 6.46 19.46
N LYS A 227 -3.95 6.91 19.65
CA LYS A 227 -3.31 7.05 20.97
C LYS A 227 -4.05 7.99 21.93
N THR A 228 -4.64 9.06 21.42
CA THR A 228 -5.20 10.15 22.25
C THR A 228 -6.66 9.89 22.61
N SER A 229 -7.44 9.29 21.70
CA SER A 229 -8.87 8.96 21.94
C SER A 229 -9.07 7.75 22.86
N MET A 230 -8.05 6.92 23.06
CA MET A 230 -8.14 5.67 23.83
C MET A 230 -7.80 5.78 25.32
N THR A 231 -7.76 6.98 25.89
CA THR A 231 -7.77 7.11 27.37
C THR A 231 -9.13 6.74 28.00
N VAL A 232 -10.17 6.43 27.20
CA VAL A 232 -11.56 6.35 27.69
C VAL A 232 -12.29 5.02 27.47
N ASP A 233 -11.81 4.01 26.73
CA ASP A 233 -12.58 2.75 26.63
C ASP A 233 -11.71 1.49 26.58
N THR A 234 -11.62 0.82 27.73
CA THR A 234 -10.85 -0.41 27.96
C THR A 234 -11.60 -1.68 27.52
N ASN A 235 -12.79 -1.54 26.91
CA ASN A 235 -13.68 -2.68 26.63
C ASN A 235 -13.77 -3.08 25.15
N LYS A 236 -12.94 -2.50 24.28
CA LYS A 236 -12.78 -2.92 22.88
C LYS A 236 -11.33 -3.35 22.66
N ASP A 237 -11.08 -4.66 22.69
CA ASP A 237 -9.76 -5.24 22.44
C ASP A 237 -9.26 -5.05 20.99
N ASP A 238 -10.13 -4.57 20.09
CA ASP A 238 -9.81 -4.29 18.70
C ASP A 238 -10.15 -2.84 18.30
N ILE A 239 -9.09 -2.05 18.09
CA ILE A 239 -9.10 -0.63 17.72
C ILE A 239 -9.85 -0.41 16.39
N TRP A 240 -9.85 -1.41 15.52
CA TRP A 240 -10.45 -1.37 14.20
C TRP A 240 -11.97 -1.53 14.20
N ALA A 241 -12.55 -2.02 15.29
CA ALA A 241 -14.00 -2.12 15.42
C ALA A 241 -14.69 -0.76 15.30
N SER A 242 -13.99 0.33 15.62
CA SER A 242 -14.52 1.71 15.49
C SER A 242 -14.63 2.19 14.04
N PHE A 243 -13.81 1.67 13.12
CA PHE A 243 -13.84 2.03 11.69
C PHE A 243 -14.82 1.17 10.86
N LEU A 244 -15.33 0.09 11.44
CA LEU A 244 -16.30 -0.82 10.80
C LEU A 244 -17.75 -0.48 11.11
N VAL A 245 -18.00 0.47 12.02
CA VAL A 245 -19.33 0.95 12.35
C VAL A 245 -19.60 2.23 11.52
N PRO A 246 -20.69 2.27 10.73
CA PRO A 246 -21.04 3.41 9.88
C PRO A 246 -21.38 4.69 10.67
#